data_AF-A0A9D5F4Y1-F1
#
_entry.id   AF-A0A9D5F4Y1-F1
#
_cell.length_a   1.000
_cell.length_b   1.000
_cell.length_c   1.000
_cell.angle_alpha   90.00
_cell.angle_beta   90.00
_cell.angle_gamma   90.00
#
_symmetry.space_group_name_H-M   'P 1'
#
loop_
_entity.id
_entity.type
_entity.pdbx_description
1 polymer ?
#
loop_
_entity_poly.entity_id
_entity_poly.type
_entity_poly.pdbx_seq_one_letter_code
_entity_poly.pdbx_strand_id
1 'polypeptide(L)'
;MYQAQRASRSEFVPVRNLNYHVRVWGDRSEAVTPLVLVHGWMDVAASWQFVVDALKTERWIIAPDWRGFGHTRLEGPAVDSYWFPDYMA
;
A
#
# COMPACT_ATOMS: atom_id res chain seq x y z
N MET A 1 9.38 -18.21 -11.72
CA MET A 1 9.31 -17.05 -10.81
C MET A 1 8.28 -16.09 -11.39
N TYR A 2 7.41 -15.48 -10.57
CA TYR A 2 6.38 -14.57 -11.06
C TYR A 2 7.01 -13.25 -11.55
N GLN A 3 6.53 -12.73 -12.68
CA GLN A 3 6.96 -11.47 -13.27
C GLN A 3 5.78 -10.50 -13.27
N ALA A 4 5.96 -9.33 -12.67
CA ALA A 4 4.94 -8.27 -12.67
C ALA A 4 4.69 -7.78 -14.10
N GLN A 5 3.42 -7.69 -14.48
CA GLN A 5 2.99 -7.17 -15.79
C GLN A 5 2.72 -5.67 -15.73
N ARG A 6 2.16 -5.19 -14.61
CA ARG A 6 1.91 -3.77 -14.36
C ARG A 6 2.86 -3.26 -13.30
N ALA A 7 3.83 -2.44 -13.70
CA ALA A 7 4.77 -1.86 -12.75
C ALA A 7 4.03 -0.90 -11.79
N SER A 8 4.25 -1.07 -10.48
CA SER A 8 3.90 -0.02 -9.51
C SER A 8 5.05 0.97 -9.38
N ARG A 9 4.74 2.15 -8.88
CA ARG A 9 5.72 3.03 -8.24
C ARG A 9 5.56 3.00 -6.72
N SER A 10 6.66 3.22 -6.02
CA SER A 10 6.67 3.44 -4.58
C SER A 10 6.57 4.93 -4.30
N GLU A 11 5.62 5.30 -3.46
CA GLU A 11 5.47 6.64 -2.89
C GLU A 11 5.60 6.54 -1.37
N PHE A 12 6.01 7.64 -0.74
CA PHE A 12 6.18 7.75 0.70
C PHE A 12 5.38 8.95 1.18
N VAL A 13 4.40 8.70 2.05
CA VAL A 13 3.44 9.71 2.50
C VAL A 13 3.57 9.88 4.01
N PRO A 14 3.94 11.07 4.51
CA PRO A 14 3.98 11.33 5.93
C PRO A 14 2.55 11.35 6.50
N VAL A 15 2.27 10.45 7.44
CA VAL A 15 1.01 10.38 8.17
C VAL A 15 1.33 10.26 9.65
N ARG A 16 1.01 11.31 10.41
CA ARG A 16 1.38 11.44 11.83
C ARG A 16 2.91 11.31 11.99
N ASN A 17 3.37 10.32 12.76
CA ASN A 17 4.80 10.08 13.05
C ASN A 17 5.38 8.93 12.20
N LEU A 18 4.70 8.56 11.11
CA LEU A 18 5.08 7.47 10.23
C LEU A 18 5.26 8.00 8.81
N ASN A 19 6.23 7.42 8.11
CA ASN A 19 6.34 7.57 6.68
C ASN A 19 5.76 6.32 6.01
N TYR A 20 4.52 6.43 5.54
CA TYR A 20 3.81 5.30 4.94
C TYR A 20 4.35 5.03 3.54
N HIS A 21 4.80 3.81 3.32
CA HIS A 21 5.06 3.33 1.98
C HIS A 21 3.72 2.99 1.32
N VAL A 22 3.54 3.52 0.13
CA VAL A 22 2.34 3.33 -0.69
C VAL A 22 2.78 2.87 -2.07
N ARG A 23 2.28 1.71 -2.49
CA ARG A 23 2.36 1.32 -3.89
C ARG A 23 1.23 1.95 -4.68
N VAL A 24 1.57 2.51 -5.82
CA VAL A 24 0.60 3.08 -6.75
C VAL A 24 0.76 2.43 -8.12
N TRP A 25 -0.36 1.99 -8.70
CA TRP A 25 -0.45 1.56 -10.09
C TRP A 25 -1.37 2.49 -10.88
N GLY A 26 -1.02 2.71 -12.15
CA GLY A 26 -1.74 3.61 -13.04
C GLY A 26 -1.67 5.08 -12.62
N ASP A 27 -2.37 5.91 -13.39
CA ASP A 27 -2.37 7.36 -13.22
C ASP A 27 -3.68 7.86 -12.63
N ARG A 28 -3.58 8.96 -11.88
CA ARG A 28 -4.75 9.64 -11.32
C ARG A 28 -5.66 10.13 -12.45
N SER A 29 -6.95 9.84 -12.33
CA SER A 29 -7.99 10.33 -13.23
C SER A 29 -9.16 10.87 -12.42
N GLU A 30 -9.69 12.03 -12.79
CA GLU A 30 -10.89 12.59 -12.17
C GLU A 30 -12.17 11.87 -12.62
N ALA A 31 -12.12 11.18 -13.76
CA ALA A 31 -13.25 10.45 -14.32
C ALA A 31 -13.50 9.09 -13.64
N VAL A 32 -12.52 8.57 -12.88
CA VAL A 32 -12.57 7.23 -12.30
C VAL A 32 -12.18 7.27 -10.84
N THR A 33 -13.05 6.80 -9.95
CA THR A 33 -12.77 6.70 -8.51
C THR A 33 -11.54 5.82 -8.27
N PRO A 34 -10.59 6.23 -7.40
CA PRO A 34 -9.45 5.40 -7.04
C PRO A 34 -9.90 4.08 -6.40
N LEU A 35 -9.14 3.02 -6.65
CA LEU A 35 -9.27 1.76 -5.95
C LEU A 35 -8.22 1.70 -4.84
N VAL A 36 -8.67 1.63 -3.59
CA VAL A 36 -7.79 1.47 -2.43
C VAL A 36 -7.77 0.00 -2.02
N LEU A 37 -6.59 -0.61 -2.01
CA LEU A 37 -6.39 -2.00 -1.62
C LEU A 37 -5.61 -2.06 -0.30
N VAL A 38 -6.21 -2.63 0.73
CA VAL A 38 -5.62 -2.74 2.05
C VAL A 38 -5.37 -4.20 2.39
N HIS A 39 -4.12 -4.53 2.73
CA HIS A 39 -3.73 -5.90 3.00
C HIS A 39 -4.11 -6.33 4.43
N GLY A 40 -4.07 -7.64 4.68
CA GLY A 40 -4.32 -8.22 6.00
C GLY A 40 -3.03 -8.51 6.78
N TRP A 41 -3.17 -9.27 7.86
CA TRP A 41 -2.04 -9.78 8.63
C TRP A 41 -1.17 -10.74 7.80
N MET A 42 0.14 -10.76 8.08
CA MET A 42 1.17 -11.50 7.34
C MET A 42 1.31 -11.14 5.85
N ASP A 43 0.84 -9.96 5.45
CA ASP A 43 0.92 -9.53 4.06
C ASP A 43 1.53 -8.12 3.92
N VAL A 44 1.77 -7.68 2.68
CA VAL A 44 2.28 -6.35 2.32
C VAL A 44 1.60 -5.84 1.05
N ALA A 45 1.67 -4.53 0.78
CA ALA A 45 1.07 -3.91 -0.41
C ALA A 45 1.52 -4.55 -1.73
N ALA A 46 2.77 -5.04 -1.80
CA ALA A 46 3.30 -5.70 -2.99
C ALA A 46 2.55 -7.00 -3.36
N SER A 47 1.89 -7.64 -2.40
CA SER A 47 1.13 -8.86 -2.67
C SER A 47 -0.09 -8.62 -3.54
N TRP A 48 -0.58 -7.38 -3.65
CA TRP A 48 -1.63 -7.07 -4.60
C TRP A 48 -1.21 -7.15 -6.07
N GLN A 49 0.09 -7.30 -6.37
CA GLN A 49 0.60 -7.28 -7.75
C GLN A 49 -0.12 -8.29 -8.68
N PHE A 50 -0.36 -9.52 -8.23
CA PHE A 50 -1.06 -10.53 -9.05
C PHE A 50 -2.54 -10.22 -9.24
N VAL A 51 -3.18 -9.57 -8.26
CA VAL A 51 -4.57 -9.11 -8.37
C VAL A 51 -4.64 -7.96 -9.36
N VAL A 52 -3.74 -6.98 -9.25
CA VAL A 52 -3.66 -5.82 -10.13
C VAL A 52 -3.41 -6.25 -11.57
N ASP A 53 -2.51 -7.21 -11.81
CA ASP A 53 -2.26 -7.77 -13.14
C ASP A 53 -3.50 -8.47 -13.72
N ALA A 54 -4.33 -9.10 -12.86
CA ALA A 54 -5.54 -9.79 -13.28
C ALA A 54 -6.75 -8.87 -13.54
N LEU A 55 -6.68 -7.56 -13.21
CA LEU A 55 -7.78 -6.64 -13.45
C LEU A 55 -7.98 -6.39 -14.96
N LYS A 56 -9.22 -6.54 -15.43
CA LYS A 56 -9.58 -6.34 -16.86
C LYS A 56 -9.43 -4.90 -17.35
N THR A 57 -9.52 -3.94 -16.44
CA THR A 57 -9.43 -2.51 -16.74
C THR A 57 -8.30 -1.90 -15.94
N GLU A 58 -7.53 -1.01 -16.57
CA GLU A 58 -6.59 -0.17 -15.85
C GLU A 58 -7.34 0.74 -14.87
N ARG A 59 -6.76 0.95 -13.70
CA ARG A 59 -7.32 1.75 -12.61
C ARG A 59 -6.18 2.51 -11.96
N TRP A 60 -6.51 3.67 -11.39
CA TRP A 60 -5.66 4.27 -10.38
C TRP A 60 -5.81 3.49 -9.08
N ILE A 61 -4.75 2.82 -8.65
CA ILE A 61 -4.76 1.92 -7.48
C ILE A 61 -3.78 2.42 -6.45
N ILE A 62 -4.20 2.49 -5.20
CA ILE A 62 -3.41 2.92 -4.06
C ILE A 62 -3.40 1.78 -3.03
N ALA A 63 -2.21 1.29 -2.68
CA ALA A 63 -2.05 0.22 -1.70
C ALA A 63 -0.99 0.61 -0.66
N PRO A 64 -1.40 1.04 0.55
CA PRO A 64 -0.47 1.31 1.63
C PRO A 64 0.03 0.01 2.27
N ASP A 65 1.29 0.01 2.71
CA ASP A 65 1.76 -0.90 3.75
C ASP A 65 1.28 -0.39 5.10
N TRP A 66 0.59 -1.23 5.88
CA TRP A 66 0.17 -0.87 7.23
C TRP A 66 1.37 -0.57 8.13
N ARG A 67 1.14 0.21 9.20
CA ARG A 67 2.16 0.47 10.22
C ARG A 67 2.81 -0.83 10.71
N GLY A 68 4.15 -0.87 10.67
CA GLY A 68 4.91 -2.06 11.04
C GLY A 68 5.00 -3.15 9.97
N PHE A 69 4.41 -2.94 8.78
CA PHE A 69 4.50 -3.85 7.65
C PHE A 69 5.29 -3.24 6.49
N GLY A 70 5.84 -4.12 5.65
CA GLY A 70 6.56 -3.76 4.43
C GLY A 70 7.61 -2.68 4.66
N HIS A 71 7.43 -1.55 3.98
CA HIS A 71 8.35 -0.40 4.07
C HIS A 71 7.80 0.76 4.91
N THR A 72 6.63 0.63 5.54
CA THR A 72 6.12 1.61 6.49
C THR A 72 6.78 1.41 7.85
N ARG A 73 7.65 2.35 8.23
CA ARG A 73 8.44 2.27 9.48
C ARG A 73 8.26 3.51 10.35
N LEU A 74 8.41 3.29 11.66
CA LEU A 74 8.57 4.36 12.63
C LEU A 74 9.91 5.06 12.43
N GLU A 75 9.88 6.38 12.33
CA GLU A 75 11.05 7.23 12.48
C GLU A 75 11.24 7.51 13.98
N GLY A 76 11.56 6.47 14.75
CA GLY A 76 11.63 6.55 16.20
C GLY A 76 11.92 5.22 16.89
N PRO A 77 11.92 5.18 18.24
CA PRO A 77 12.07 3.94 18.99
C PRO A 77 10.97 2.95 18.61
N ALA A 78 11.31 1.66 18.63
CA ALA A 78 10.35 0.59 18.38
C ALA A 78 9.20 0.67 19.41
N VAL A 79 7.99 0.35 18.95
CA VAL A 79 6.83 0.17 19.82
C VAL A 79 6.69 -1.31 20.19
N ASP A 80 6.19 -1.58 21.39
CA ASP A 80 6.02 -2.95 21.88
C ASP A 80 4.93 -3.72 21.11
N SER A 81 3.89 -3.01 20.63
CA SER A 81 2.76 -3.60 19.91
C SER A 81 2.00 -2.57 19.08
N TYR A 82 1.21 -3.06 18.11
CA TYR A 82 0.21 -2.28 17.37
C TYR A 82 -1.19 -2.82 17.70
N TRP A 83 -2.07 -1.95 18.18
CA TRP A 83 -3.47 -2.28 18.49
C TRP A 83 -4.36 -1.99 17.28
N PHE A 84 -5.51 -2.67 17.16
CA PHE A 84 -6.38 -2.48 15.99
C PHE A 84 -6.70 -1.01 15.65
N PRO A 85 -7.05 -0.14 16.63
CA PRO A 85 -7.32 1.28 16.34
C PRO A 85 -6.13 2.03 15.75
N ASP A 86 -4.91 1.58 16.00
CA ASP A 86 -3.71 2.19 15.46
C ASP A 86 -3.70 2.11 13.92
N TYR A 87 -4.25 1.05 13.32
CA TYR A 87 -4.28 0.92 11.85
C TYR A 87 -5.24 1.89 11.16
N MET A 88 -6.18 2.49 11.90
CA MET A 88 -7.16 3.40 11.31
C MET A 88 -6.65 4.83 11.13
N ALA A 89 -5.52 5.21 11.75
CA ALA A 89 -4.84 6.48 11.51
C ALA A 89 -3.44 6.50 12.10
#